data_AF-A0AA39J189-F1
#
_entry.id   AF-A0AA39J189-F1
#
_cell.length_a   1.000
_cell.length_b   1.000
_cell.length_c   1.000
_cell.angle_alpha   90.00
_cell.angle_beta   90.00
_cell.angle_gamma   90.00
#
_symmetry.space_group_name_H-M   'P 1'
#
loop_
_entity.id
_entity.type
_entity.pdbx_description
1 polymer ?
#
loop_
_entity_poly.entity_id
_entity_poly.type
_entity_poly.pdbx_seq_one_letter_code
_entity_poly.pdbx_strand_id
1 'polypeptide(L)'
;MFRIFFTAAVFVAMAYTESHTVRMMNRCQSGTPMLTDQGGHILSMSSYTSNGALVGARVWLQTGACGGSGADCTIVEMTLRNPQSPGDTPSMRSHLDFANL
;
A
#
# COMPACT_ATOMS: atom_id res chain seq x y z
N MET A 1 46.27 15.39 37.90
CA MET A 1 46.06 14.67 36.63
C MET A 1 44.74 13.91 36.73
N PHE A 2 43.63 14.49 36.26
CA PHE A 2 42.30 13.85 36.32
C PHE A 2 41.78 13.70 34.89
N ARG A 3 41.73 12.46 34.39
CA ARG A 3 41.29 12.15 33.03
C ARG A 3 39.78 11.91 33.06
N ILE A 4 39.03 12.87 32.53
CA ILE A 4 37.58 12.74 32.35
C ILE A 4 37.36 11.91 31.08
N PHE A 5 36.86 10.68 31.24
CA PHE A 5 36.37 9.87 30.13
C PHE A 5 34.90 10.24 29.88
N PHE A 6 34.63 10.96 28.78
CA PHE A 6 33.28 11.22 28.30
C PHE A 6 32.77 9.98 27.55
N THR A 7 31.93 9.18 28.19
CA THR A 7 31.16 8.13 27.51
C THR A 7 29.93 8.77 26.87
N ALA A 8 29.90 8.82 25.54
CA ALA A 8 28.72 9.24 24.79
C ALA A 8 27.68 8.11 24.77
N ALA A 9 26.49 8.37 25.32
CA ALA A 9 25.35 7.46 25.18
C ALA A 9 24.67 7.69 23.83
N VAL A 10 24.65 6.66 22.97
CA VAL A 10 23.93 6.70 21.69
C VAL A 10 22.48 6.31 21.95
N PHE A 11 21.55 7.26 21.78
CA PHE A 11 20.12 6.99 21.73
C PHE A 11 19.74 6.55 20.32
N VAL A 12 19.33 5.28 20.18
CA VAL A 12 18.71 4.79 18.94
C VAL A 12 17.21 5.06 19.03
N ALA A 13 16.74 6.09 18.35
CA ALA A 13 15.31 6.33 18.19
C ALA A 13 14.75 5.32 17.18
N MET A 14 13.85 4.45 17.63
CA MET A 14 13.11 3.55 16.74
C MET A 14 11.98 4.36 16.09
N ALA A 15 12.15 4.75 14.82
CA ALA A 15 11.07 5.34 14.05
C ALA A 15 10.09 4.21 13.64
N TYR A 16 8.86 4.26 14.13
CA TYR A 16 7.78 3.42 13.61
C TYR A 16 7.36 3.97 12.25
N THR A 17 7.88 3.39 11.17
CA THR A 17 7.49 3.76 9.81
C THR A 17 6.20 3.02 9.45
N GLU A 18 5.23 3.74 8.92
CA GLU A 18 4.04 3.14 8.36
C GLU A 18 4.40 2.39 7.06
N SER A 19 3.91 1.16 6.92
CA SER A 19 4.14 0.36 5.72
C SER A 19 2.92 -0.50 5.40
N HIS A 20 2.47 -0.44 4.15
CA HIS A 20 1.30 -1.18 3.67
C HIS A 20 1.63 -1.96 2.41
N THR A 21 1.30 -3.24 2.39
CA THR A 21 1.49 -4.09 1.20
C THR A 21 0.15 -4.49 0.62
N VAL A 22 -0.05 -4.15 -0.65
CA VAL A 22 -1.17 -4.61 -1.49
C VAL A 22 -0.71 -5.84 -2.27
N ARG A 23 -1.34 -6.99 -2.05
CA ARG A 23 -1.11 -8.19 -2.87
C ARG A 23 -2.28 -8.40 -3.81
N MET A 24 -1.97 -8.35 -5.09
CA MET A 24 -2.88 -8.57 -6.21
C MET A 24 -2.73 -10.00 -6.72
N MET A 25 -3.79 -10.80 -6.62
CA MET A 25 -3.83 -12.18 -7.14
C MET A 25 -4.85 -12.29 -8.25
N ASN A 26 -4.38 -12.48 -9.48
CA ASN A 26 -5.24 -12.81 -10.60
C ASN A 26 -5.34 -14.33 -10.77
N ARG A 27 -6.50 -14.91 -10.44
CA ARG A 27 -6.80 -16.33 -10.65
C ARG A 27 -7.60 -16.60 -11.93
N CYS A 28 -7.92 -15.57 -12.71
CA CYS A 28 -8.68 -15.66 -13.96
C CYS A 28 -7.84 -16.11 -15.16
N GLN A 29 -6.52 -16.31 -14.99
CA GLN A 29 -5.56 -16.73 -16.03
C GLN A 29 -5.43 -15.77 -17.23
N SER A 30 -6.05 -14.60 -17.16
CA SER A 30 -6.04 -13.56 -18.19
C SER A 30 -6.21 -12.19 -17.56
N GLY A 31 -5.74 -11.15 -18.25
CA GLY A 31 -5.73 -9.77 -17.75
C GLY A 31 -4.54 -9.45 -16.82
N THR A 32 -4.28 -8.15 -16.66
CA THR A 32 -3.16 -7.62 -15.88
C THR A 32 -3.71 -6.79 -14.73
N PRO A 33 -3.41 -7.13 -13.47
CA PRO A 33 -3.84 -6.29 -12.37
C PRO A 33 -3.12 -4.94 -12.46
N MET A 34 -3.85 -3.87 -12.20
CA MET A 34 -3.35 -2.50 -12.21
C MET A 34 -3.64 -1.87 -10.86
N LEU A 35 -2.66 -1.21 -10.26
CA LEU A 35 -2.79 -0.38 -9.08
C LEU A 35 -2.43 1.07 -9.45
N THR A 36 -3.30 2.00 -9.09
CA THR A 36 -3.06 3.45 -9.23
C THR A 36 -3.20 4.20 -7.92
N ASP A 37 -2.54 5.35 -7.85
CA ASP A 37 -2.83 6.35 -6.82
C ASP A 37 -4.17 7.08 -7.11
N GLN A 38 -4.54 7.98 -6.19
CA GLN A 38 -5.75 8.81 -6.33
C GLN A 38 -5.73 9.68 -7.60
N GLY A 39 -4.54 10.06 -8.09
CA GLY A 39 -4.34 10.84 -9.31
C GLY A 39 -4.40 10.02 -10.60
N GLY A 40 -4.50 8.69 -10.51
CA GLY A 40 -4.54 7.78 -11.66
C GLY A 40 -3.17 7.36 -12.18
N HIS A 41 -2.08 7.67 -11.48
CA HIS A 41 -0.75 7.19 -11.87
C HIS A 41 -0.59 5.73 -11.51
N ILE A 42 -0.05 4.93 -12.44
CA ILE A 42 0.22 3.51 -12.20
C ILE A 42 1.35 3.38 -11.18
N LEU A 43 1.03 2.80 -10.03
CA LEU A 43 2.00 2.48 -8.98
C LEU A 43 2.61 1.09 -9.18
N SER A 44 1.81 0.12 -9.64
CA SER A 44 2.27 -1.25 -9.87
C SER A 44 1.30 -2.05 -10.74
N MET A 45 1.80 -3.11 -11.37
CA MET A 45 1.03 -4.14 -12.07
C MET A 45 1.06 -5.51 -11.36
N SER A 46 1.55 -5.51 -10.12
CA SER A 46 1.73 -6.68 -9.25
C SER A 46 1.74 -6.20 -7.81
N SER A 47 2.15 -7.02 -6.84
CA SER A 47 2.25 -6.59 -5.44
C SER A 47 2.99 -5.26 -5.28
N TYR A 48 2.48 -4.40 -4.40
CA TYR A 48 3.04 -3.07 -4.15
C TYR A 48 3.16 -2.84 -2.65
N THR A 49 4.26 -2.23 -2.22
CA THR A 49 4.46 -1.80 -0.83
C THR A 49 4.62 -0.28 -0.80
N SER A 50 3.75 0.39 -0.06
CA SER A 50 3.86 1.80 0.28
C SER A 50 4.60 1.96 1.61
N ASN A 51 5.55 2.89 1.69
CA ASN A 51 6.24 3.26 2.94
C ASN A 51 5.57 4.48 3.60
N GLY A 52 4.24 4.43 3.71
CA GLY A 52 3.38 5.48 4.22
C GLY A 52 1.93 5.22 3.84
N ALA A 53 1.03 6.13 4.23
CA ALA A 53 -0.37 6.04 3.89
C ALA A 53 -0.59 5.95 2.38
N LEU A 54 -1.44 5.02 1.95
CA LEU A 54 -1.89 4.85 0.57
C LEU A 54 -3.35 5.27 0.50
N VAL A 55 -3.63 6.48 0.04
CA VAL A 55 -4.97 7.09 0.07
C VAL A 55 -5.60 7.08 -1.31
N GLY A 56 -6.87 6.67 -1.39
CA GLY A 56 -7.65 6.69 -2.64
C GLY A 56 -7.03 5.85 -3.75
N ALA A 57 -6.32 4.77 -3.40
CA ALA A 57 -5.71 3.91 -4.39
C ALA A 57 -6.76 3.00 -5.02
N ARG A 58 -6.68 2.82 -6.34
CA ARG A 58 -7.61 2.01 -7.11
C ARG A 58 -6.90 0.82 -7.73
N VAL A 59 -7.54 -0.34 -7.60
CA VAL A 59 -7.09 -1.60 -8.16
C VAL A 59 -8.16 -2.19 -9.07
N TRP A 60 -7.76 -2.62 -10.26
CA TRP A 60 -8.65 -3.31 -11.20
C TRP A 60 -7.87 -4.33 -12.02
N LEU A 61 -8.58 -5.21 -12.73
CA LEU A 61 -7.99 -6.15 -13.67
C LEU A 61 -8.14 -5.58 -15.09
N GLN A 62 -7.04 -5.16 -15.72
CA GLN A 62 -7.05 -4.69 -17.10
C GLN A 62 -7.14 -5.89 -18.06
N THR A 63 -8.23 -5.97 -18.81
CA THR A 63 -8.50 -7.03 -19.80
C THR A 63 -8.44 -6.53 -21.25
N GLY A 64 -8.19 -5.23 -21.45
CA GLY A 64 -8.19 -4.55 -22.74
C GLY A 64 -9.44 -3.69 -22.99
N ALA A 65 -10.52 -3.92 -22.22
CA ALA A 65 -11.76 -3.15 -22.31
C ALA A 65 -11.85 -2.02 -21.28
N CYS A 66 -11.00 -2.02 -20.25
CA CYS A 66 -11.07 -1.02 -19.18
C CYS A 66 -10.44 0.29 -19.63
N GLY A 67 -11.15 1.39 -19.42
CA GLY A 67 -10.64 2.74 -19.61
C GLY A 67 -9.58 3.14 -18.56
N GLY A 68 -9.18 4.41 -18.61
CA GLY A 68 -8.20 4.98 -17.68
C GLY A 68 -8.63 4.77 -16.22
N SER A 69 -7.68 4.39 -15.36
CA SER A 69 -7.92 4.13 -13.93
C SER A 69 -9.04 3.11 -13.63
N GLY A 70 -9.30 2.18 -14.56
CA GLY A 70 -10.29 1.12 -14.38
C GLY A 70 -11.72 1.51 -14.77
N ALA A 71 -11.92 2.65 -15.44
CA ALA A 71 -13.22 3.03 -15.96
C ALA A 71 -13.87 1.88 -16.77
N ASP A 72 -15.18 1.73 -16.63
CA ASP A 72 -15.98 0.65 -17.25
C ASP A 72 -15.61 -0.78 -16.82
N CYS A 73 -14.84 -0.92 -15.73
CA CYS A 73 -14.48 -2.20 -15.12
C CYS A 73 -14.73 -2.20 -13.60
N THR A 74 -14.72 -3.38 -13.00
CA THR A 74 -14.79 -3.52 -11.54
C THR A 74 -13.53 -2.94 -10.89
N ILE A 75 -13.72 -1.96 -10.01
CA ILE A 75 -12.65 -1.28 -9.27
C ILE A 75 -12.80 -1.61 -7.78
N VAL A 76 -11.67 -1.91 -7.14
CA VAL A 76 -11.53 -1.87 -5.69
C VAL A 76 -10.77 -0.61 -5.30
N GLU A 77 -11.44 0.29 -4.59
CA GLU A 77 -10.83 1.49 -4.02
C GLU A 77 -10.48 1.28 -2.55
N MET A 78 -9.30 1.73 -2.14
CA MET A 78 -8.81 1.54 -0.78
C MET A 78 -8.06 2.77 -0.25
N THR A 79 -8.16 2.94 1.07
CA THR A 79 -7.30 3.83 1.84
C THR A 79 -6.65 3.02 2.95
N LEU A 80 -5.33 2.89 2.89
CA LEU A 80 -4.52 2.21 3.89
C LEU A 80 -3.77 3.29 4.65
N ARG A 81 -4.21 3.57 5.88
CA ARG A 81 -3.48 4.44 6.79
C ARG A 81 -3.42 3.86 8.20
N ASN A 82 -2.37 4.18 8.95
CA ASN A 82 -2.29 3.88 10.37
C ASN A 82 -3.38 4.64 11.14
N PRO A 83 -3.91 4.04 12.21
CA PRO A 83 -4.86 4.68 13.10
C PRO A 83 -4.30 6.00 13.63
N GLN A 84 -5.11 7.06 13.57
CA GLN A 84 -4.73 8.39 14.08
C GLN A 84 -5.16 8.55 15.54
N SER A 85 -6.01 7.65 16.06
CA SER A 85 -6.45 7.63 17.46
C SER A 85 -6.69 6.20 17.97
N PRO A 86 -6.66 5.97 19.30
CA PRO A 86 -7.02 4.68 19.88
C PRO A 86 -8.47 4.31 19.52
N GLY A 87 -8.65 3.21 18.78
CA GLY A 87 -9.97 2.76 18.30
C GLY A 87 -10.13 2.78 16.78
N ASP A 88 -9.24 3.46 16.06
CA ASP A 88 -9.13 3.32 14.61
C ASP A 88 -8.58 1.92 14.29
N THR A 89 -9.25 1.17 13.41
CA THR A 89 -8.79 -0.17 13.01
C THR A 89 -7.62 -0.06 12.01
N PRO A 90 -6.43 -0.62 12.30
CA PRO A 90 -5.32 -0.62 11.35
C PRO A 90 -5.59 -1.62 10.20
N SER A 91 -5.65 -1.14 8.96
CA SER A 91 -5.83 -2.00 7.77
C SER A 91 -4.49 -2.55 7.29
N MET A 92 -3.86 -3.46 8.04
CA MET A 92 -2.47 -3.88 7.77
C MET A 92 -2.29 -4.96 6.68
N ARG A 93 -3.34 -5.35 5.94
CA ARG A 93 -3.17 -6.23 4.76
C ARG A 93 -4.41 -6.23 3.88
N SER A 94 -4.31 -5.63 2.71
CA SER A 94 -5.30 -5.77 1.65
C SER A 94 -4.85 -6.89 0.70
N HIS A 95 -5.54 -8.02 0.77
CA HIS A 95 -5.39 -9.13 -0.16
C HIS A 95 -6.54 -9.09 -1.16
N LEU A 96 -6.24 -8.86 -2.43
CA LEU A 96 -7.24 -8.71 -3.49
C LEU A 96 -7.16 -9.91 -4.43
N ASP A 97 -8.27 -10.65 -4.51
CA ASP A 97 -8.43 -11.81 -5.37
C ASP A 97 -9.44 -11.50 -6.47
N PHE A 98 -8.95 -11.26 -7.68
CA PHE A 98 -9.79 -10.80 -8.80
C PHE A 98 -10.78 -11.83 -9.34
N ALA A 99 -10.65 -13.11 -8.95
CA ALA A 99 -11.63 -14.12 -9.33
C ALA A 99 -12.86 -14.16 -8.42
N ASN A 100 -12.84 -13.43 -7.31
CA ASN A 100 -13.91 -13.38 -6.31
C ASN A 100 -14.45 -11.96 -6.10
N LEU A 101 -14.16 -11.04 -7.03
CA LEU A 101 -14.76 -9.70 -7.13
C LEU A 101 -15.92 -9.73 -8.12
#